data_AF-A0A3P3R1S1-F1
#
_entry.id   AF-A0A3P3R1S1-F1
#
_cell.length_a   1.000
_cell.length_b   1.000
_cell.length_c   1.000
_cell.angle_alpha   90.00
_cell.angle_beta   90.00
_cell.angle_gamma   90.00
#
_symmetry.space_group_name_H-M   'P 1'
#
loop_
_entity.id
_entity.type
_entity.pdbx_description
1 polymer ?
#
loop_
_entity_poly.entity_id
_entity_poly.type
_entity_poly.pdbx_seq_one_letter_code
_entity_poly.pdbx_strand_id
1 'polypeptide(L)'
;MNLKKGDIIKTALGEHTTVLDVKKNQAVLFTGEQFVIASGIKENKENGKFEWVNGRYANDLKSISNMQNNSFESMKETLSFLAEYNHSDFIKGIISLETDINNEDILDNAYENYMNDSYMGLIDERFMDFIDEDLKTAKDIKQEEIEKDADIQEKSKEEISENEQYQTQENTSLKDNNDQGKQYIKGNLTADVEIKDLRSNEGQDFRVASFSIAQNDGMGNVKFMNCFAYNEQVQAVKDFKKGDFVSLSGKEKLSIGKNGKQYTNFKVYSAKLLKARGQSQDTKEKPSALKKLNDYKEKTDDRLKEQVNMKSEKGVER
;
A
#
# COMPACT_ATOMS: atom_id res chain seq x y z
N MET A 1 17.68 1.65 -30.56
CA MET A 1 17.79 0.50 -31.49
C MET A 1 16.48 0.44 -32.26
N ASN A 2 16.51 0.24 -33.59
CA ASN A 2 15.29 0.26 -34.42
C ASN A 2 14.86 -1.16 -34.83
N LEU A 3 15.11 -2.14 -33.95
CA LEU A 3 14.73 -3.53 -34.15
C LEU A 3 13.37 -3.77 -33.51
N LYS A 4 12.47 -4.43 -34.23
CA LYS A 4 11.10 -4.70 -33.79
C LYS A 4 10.79 -6.19 -33.90
N LYS A 5 9.83 -6.62 -33.08
CA LYS A 5 9.24 -7.95 -33.19
C LYS A 5 8.65 -8.15 -34.60
N GLY A 6 8.97 -9.27 -35.22
CA GLY A 6 8.57 -9.62 -36.58
C GLY A 6 9.59 -9.27 -37.67
N ASP A 7 10.63 -8.50 -37.35
CA ASP A 7 11.68 -8.20 -38.32
C ASP A 7 12.43 -9.47 -38.72
N ILE A 8 12.88 -9.52 -39.99
CA ILE A 8 13.80 -10.54 -40.49
C ILE A 8 15.15 -9.87 -40.70
N ILE A 9 16.17 -10.34 -39.98
CA ILE A 9 17.50 -9.76 -39.95
C ILE A 9 18.58 -10.76 -40.37
N LYS A 10 19.69 -10.22 -40.86
CA LYS A 10 20.90 -10.99 -41.15
C LYS A 10 21.78 -11.05 -39.90
N THR A 11 22.30 -12.22 -39.58
CA THR A 11 23.20 -12.41 -38.44
C THR A 11 24.38 -13.29 -38.86
N ALA A 12 25.34 -13.51 -37.95
CA ALA A 12 26.41 -14.49 -38.17
C ALA A 12 25.88 -15.94 -38.29
N LEU A 13 24.68 -16.22 -37.76
CA LEU A 13 24.09 -17.57 -37.74
C LEU A 13 23.20 -17.86 -38.95
N GLY A 14 22.83 -16.84 -39.72
CA GLY A 14 21.99 -17.02 -40.89
C GLY A 14 21.48 -15.72 -41.49
N GLU A 15 21.06 -15.79 -42.75
CA GLU A 15 20.57 -14.63 -43.52
C GLU A 15 19.09 -14.30 -43.22
N HIS A 16 18.35 -15.23 -42.62
CA HIS A 16 16.91 -15.10 -42.32
C HIS A 16 16.64 -15.39 -40.84
N THR A 17 17.13 -14.52 -39.96
CA THR A 17 16.86 -14.64 -38.53
C THR A 17 15.62 -13.82 -38.18
N THR A 18 14.59 -14.46 -37.64
CA THR A 18 13.35 -13.79 -37.22
C THR A 18 13.48 -13.24 -35.81
N VAL A 19 13.08 -11.99 -35.60
CA VAL A 19 13.01 -11.37 -34.28
C VAL A 19 11.67 -11.70 -33.63
N LEU A 20 11.70 -12.48 -32.56
CA LEU A 20 10.50 -12.94 -31.85
C LEU A 20 10.06 -11.98 -30.75
N ASP A 21 11.00 -11.32 -30.10
CA ASP A 21 10.73 -10.33 -29.06
C ASP A 21 11.92 -9.37 -28.88
N VAL A 22 11.65 -8.15 -28.41
CA VAL A 22 12.69 -7.13 -28.14
C VAL A 22 12.39 -6.45 -26.80
N LYS A 23 13.31 -6.58 -25.85
CA LYS A 23 13.23 -5.95 -24.52
C LYS A 23 14.49 -5.13 -24.27
N LYS A 24 14.36 -3.80 -24.29
CA LYS A 24 15.46 -2.83 -24.07
C LYS A 24 16.67 -3.10 -24.98
N ASN A 25 17.70 -3.78 -24.47
CA ASN A 25 18.96 -4.09 -25.14
C ASN A 25 19.12 -5.60 -25.41
N GLN A 26 18.03 -6.35 -25.29
CA GLN A 26 17.97 -7.78 -25.57
C GLN A 26 16.93 -8.07 -26.65
N ALA A 27 17.20 -9.09 -27.46
CA ALA A 27 16.26 -9.62 -28.44
C ALA A 27 16.22 -11.14 -28.36
N VAL A 28 15.04 -11.70 -28.57
CA VAL A 28 14.84 -13.13 -28.75
C VAL A 28 14.76 -13.38 -30.24
N LEU A 29 15.65 -14.22 -30.75
CA LEU A 29 15.82 -14.47 -32.17
C LEU A 29 15.54 -15.95 -32.46
N PHE A 30 15.08 -16.24 -33.66
CA PHE A 30 15.00 -17.59 -34.20
C PHE A 30 15.71 -17.66 -35.54
N THR A 31 16.74 -18.50 -35.64
CA THR A 31 17.59 -18.59 -36.83
C THR A 31 17.04 -19.53 -37.90
N GLY A 32 15.93 -20.23 -37.63
CA GLY A 32 15.41 -21.34 -38.43
C GLY A 32 15.72 -22.71 -37.81
N GLU A 33 16.79 -22.80 -37.01
CA GLU A 33 17.22 -24.05 -36.36
C GLU A 33 17.22 -23.95 -34.83
N GLN A 34 17.51 -22.76 -34.30
CA GLN A 34 17.67 -22.54 -32.87
C GLN A 34 17.18 -21.15 -32.44
N PHE A 35 16.88 -21.04 -31.16
CA PHE A 35 16.51 -19.80 -30.50
C PHE A 35 17.72 -19.17 -29.83
N VAL A 36 17.79 -17.84 -29.85
CA VAL A 36 18.88 -17.07 -29.25
C VAL A 36 18.33 -15.92 -28.42
N ILE A 37 18.71 -15.82 -27.14
CA ILE A 37 18.59 -14.57 -26.37
C ILE A 37 19.87 -13.78 -26.59
N ALA A 38 19.82 -12.78 -27.46
CA ALA A 38 20.92 -11.93 -27.83
C ALA A 38 20.92 -10.64 -26.99
N SER A 39 22.01 -10.37 -26.28
CA SER A 39 22.19 -9.18 -25.43
C SER A 39 23.23 -8.23 -26.00
N GLY A 40 22.95 -6.92 -25.98
CA GLY A 40 23.83 -5.92 -26.58
C GLY A 40 23.80 -5.94 -28.10
N ILE A 41 22.64 -6.27 -28.67
CA ILE A 41 22.47 -6.42 -30.11
C ILE A 41 22.60 -5.07 -30.83
N LYS A 42 23.39 -5.05 -31.90
CA LYS A 42 23.68 -3.87 -32.72
C LYS A 42 23.82 -4.27 -34.18
N GLU A 43 23.42 -3.38 -35.08
CA GLU A 43 23.68 -3.54 -36.50
C GLU A 43 25.09 -3.04 -36.83
N ASN A 44 25.86 -3.89 -37.49
CA ASN A 44 27.11 -3.53 -38.12
C ASN A 44 26.81 -2.90 -39.50
N LYS A 45 27.03 -1.59 -39.61
CA LYS A 45 26.71 -0.83 -40.82
C LYS A 45 27.58 -1.17 -42.03
N GLU A 46 28.73 -1.82 -41.83
CA GLU A 46 29.63 -2.16 -42.92
C GLU A 46 29.17 -3.41 -43.69
N ASN A 47 28.64 -4.40 -42.98
CA ASN A 47 28.21 -5.67 -43.55
C ASN A 47 26.68 -5.89 -43.51
N GLY A 48 25.93 -4.98 -42.87
CA GLY A 48 24.47 -5.04 -42.73
C GLY A 48 23.98 -6.19 -41.83
N LYS A 49 24.87 -6.77 -41.00
CA LYS A 49 24.54 -7.88 -40.10
C LYS A 49 24.32 -7.36 -38.68
N PHE A 50 23.39 -7.98 -37.98
CA PHE A 50 23.19 -7.78 -36.56
C PHE A 50 24.11 -8.71 -35.77
N GLU A 51 24.84 -8.12 -34.84
CA GLU A 51 25.81 -8.75 -33.96
C GLU A 51 25.42 -8.46 -32.49
N TRP A 52 25.83 -9.31 -31.56
CA TRP A 52 25.52 -9.16 -30.14
C TRP A 52 26.71 -9.53 -29.27
N VAL A 53 26.74 -9.00 -28.05
CA VAL A 53 27.84 -9.19 -27.10
C VAL A 53 27.75 -10.57 -26.43
N ASN A 54 26.55 -10.99 -26.04
CA ASN A 54 26.31 -12.28 -25.38
C ASN A 54 25.08 -12.96 -25.97
N GLY A 55 25.16 -14.28 -26.18
CA GLY A 55 24.07 -15.10 -26.69
C GLY A 55 23.83 -16.31 -25.78
N ARG A 56 22.57 -16.58 -25.44
CA ARG A 56 22.15 -17.89 -24.89
C ARG A 56 21.34 -18.62 -25.94
N TYR A 57 21.60 -19.92 -26.09
CA TYR A 57 21.09 -20.72 -27.20
C TYR A 57 20.22 -21.85 -26.67
N ALA A 58 19.14 -22.14 -27.40
CA ALA A 58 18.29 -23.28 -27.13
C ALA A 58 17.72 -23.84 -28.43
N ASN A 59 17.52 -25.16 -28.48
CA ASN A 59 16.98 -25.84 -29.66
C ASN A 59 15.45 -25.91 -29.67
N ASP A 60 14.81 -25.50 -28.57
CA ASP A 60 13.37 -25.57 -28.41
C ASP A 60 12.82 -24.34 -27.69
N LEU A 61 11.54 -24.06 -27.97
CA LEU A 61 10.84 -22.89 -27.45
C LEU A 61 10.67 -22.93 -25.92
N LYS A 62 10.56 -24.12 -25.32
CA LYS A 62 10.37 -24.28 -23.87
C LYS A 62 11.64 -23.85 -23.15
N SER A 63 12.79 -24.37 -23.57
CA SER A 63 14.11 -24.04 -23.02
C SER A 63 14.40 -22.53 -23.11
N ILE A 64 14.16 -21.89 -24.26
CA ILE A 64 14.42 -20.45 -24.38
C ILE A 64 13.47 -19.61 -23.53
N SER A 65 12.20 -20.03 -23.41
CA SER A 65 11.22 -19.33 -22.56
C SER A 65 11.60 -19.42 -21.09
N ASN A 66 12.05 -20.60 -20.63
CA ASN A 66 12.57 -20.77 -19.27
C ASN A 66 13.80 -19.89 -19.02
N MET A 67 14.71 -19.77 -19.99
CA MET A 67 15.89 -18.89 -19.89
C MET A 67 15.55 -17.39 -19.87
N GLN A 68 14.36 -16.98 -20.32
CA GLN A 68 13.88 -15.60 -20.22
C GLN A 68 13.29 -15.30 -18.84
N ASN A 69 12.83 -16.33 -18.11
CA ASN A 69 12.32 -16.17 -16.77
C ASN A 69 13.45 -16.20 -15.72
N ASN A 70 14.36 -15.24 -15.83
CA ASN A 70 15.62 -15.24 -15.06
C ASN A 70 15.79 -14.00 -14.17
N SER A 71 14.73 -13.22 -13.99
CA SER A 71 14.72 -12.04 -13.12
C SER A 71 13.62 -12.16 -12.08
N PHE A 72 13.81 -11.52 -10.93
CA PHE A 72 12.77 -11.47 -9.90
C PHE A 72 11.44 -10.97 -10.46
N GLU A 73 11.44 -9.89 -11.25
CA GLU A 73 10.21 -9.28 -11.77
C GLU A 73 9.49 -10.22 -12.76
N SER A 74 10.23 -10.86 -13.68
CA SER A 74 9.62 -11.82 -14.62
C SER A 74 9.09 -13.07 -13.91
N MET A 75 9.81 -13.54 -12.89
CA MET A 75 9.37 -14.70 -12.10
C MET A 75 8.12 -14.35 -11.31
N LYS A 76 8.12 -13.19 -10.65
CA LYS A 76 6.97 -12.68 -9.91
C LYS A 76 5.74 -12.52 -10.81
N GLU A 77 5.88 -11.90 -11.98
CA GLU A 77 4.78 -11.75 -12.95
C GLU A 77 4.21 -13.12 -13.38
N THR A 78 5.10 -14.07 -13.69
CA THR A 78 4.69 -15.44 -14.04
C THR A 78 3.95 -16.13 -12.89
N LEU A 79 4.48 -16.04 -11.67
CA LEU A 79 3.86 -16.64 -10.48
C LEU A 79 2.52 -15.97 -10.15
N SER A 80 2.41 -14.64 -10.29
CA SER A 80 1.16 -13.90 -10.10
C SER A 80 0.10 -14.34 -11.11
N PHE A 81 0.47 -14.48 -12.39
CA PHE A 81 -0.45 -15.00 -13.41
C PHE A 81 -0.95 -16.41 -13.06
N LEU A 82 -0.06 -17.31 -12.64
CA LEU A 82 -0.44 -18.67 -12.26
C LEU A 82 -1.33 -18.68 -11.00
N ALA A 83 -1.01 -17.88 -9.99
CA ALA A 83 -1.82 -17.77 -8.78
C ALA A 83 -3.23 -17.21 -9.05
N GLU A 84 -3.38 -16.33 -10.05
CA GLU A 84 -4.68 -15.73 -10.38
C GLU A 84 -5.53 -16.60 -11.33
N TYR A 85 -4.91 -17.11 -12.40
CA TYR A 85 -5.64 -17.77 -13.48
C TYR A 85 -5.55 -19.29 -13.46
N ASN A 86 -4.54 -19.87 -12.82
CA ASN A 86 -4.38 -21.32 -12.68
C ASN A 86 -4.03 -21.73 -11.25
N HIS A 87 -4.82 -21.22 -10.29
CA HIS A 87 -4.51 -21.35 -8.87
C HIS A 87 -4.36 -22.81 -8.42
N SER A 88 -5.26 -23.71 -8.84
CA SER A 88 -5.22 -25.13 -8.44
C SER A 88 -3.89 -25.79 -8.82
N ASP A 89 -3.51 -25.75 -10.09
CA ASP A 89 -2.27 -26.36 -10.56
C ASP A 89 -1.03 -25.62 -10.05
N PHE A 90 -1.13 -24.29 -9.82
CA PHE A 90 -0.08 -23.53 -9.18
C PHE A 90 0.25 -24.08 -7.79
N ILE A 91 -0.76 -24.23 -6.93
CA ILE A 91 -0.58 -24.74 -5.57
C ILE A 91 -0.10 -26.20 -5.58
N LYS A 92 -0.72 -27.05 -6.41
CA LYS A 92 -0.28 -28.45 -6.58
C LYS A 92 1.17 -28.51 -7.06
N GLY A 93 1.56 -27.62 -7.97
CA GLY A 93 2.92 -27.51 -8.48
C GLY A 93 3.92 -27.15 -7.39
N ILE A 94 3.60 -26.19 -6.52
CA ILE A 94 4.44 -25.86 -5.35
C ILE A 94 4.57 -27.06 -4.41
N ILE A 95 3.46 -27.70 -4.04
CA ILE A 95 3.47 -28.87 -3.16
C ILE A 95 4.30 -30.01 -3.78
N SER A 96 4.10 -30.28 -5.06
CA SER A 96 4.84 -31.31 -5.80
C SER A 96 6.34 -31.04 -5.81
N LEU A 97 6.76 -29.79 -6.02
CA LEU A 97 8.17 -29.40 -6.00
C LEU A 97 8.82 -29.51 -4.62
N GLU A 98 8.10 -29.14 -3.56
CA GLU A 98 8.63 -29.18 -2.19
C GLU A 98 8.63 -30.60 -1.57
N THR A 99 7.74 -31.48 -2.04
CA THR A 99 7.53 -32.81 -1.45
C THR A 99 7.97 -33.97 -2.36
N ASP A 100 8.36 -33.69 -3.61
CA ASP A 100 8.62 -34.66 -4.69
C ASP A 100 7.41 -35.57 -5.04
N ILE A 101 6.21 -35.27 -4.55
CA ILE A 101 4.98 -36.03 -4.85
C ILE A 101 4.44 -35.63 -6.23
N ASN A 102 4.17 -36.61 -7.08
CA ASN A 102 3.63 -36.40 -8.43
C ASN A 102 2.27 -37.09 -8.66
N ASN A 103 1.68 -37.68 -7.61
CA ASN A 103 0.38 -38.35 -7.71
C ASN A 103 -0.76 -37.30 -7.69
N GLU A 104 -1.54 -37.27 -8.76
CA GLU A 104 -2.60 -36.28 -8.98
C GLU A 104 -3.71 -36.33 -7.92
N ASP A 105 -4.18 -37.52 -7.54
CA ASP A 105 -5.22 -37.68 -6.51
C ASP A 105 -4.76 -37.15 -5.14
N ILE A 106 -3.49 -37.37 -4.79
CA ILE A 106 -2.91 -36.87 -3.53
C ILE A 106 -2.80 -35.34 -3.58
N LEU A 107 -2.38 -34.78 -4.72
CA LEU A 107 -2.24 -33.34 -4.91
C LEU A 107 -3.61 -32.63 -4.93
N ASP A 108 -4.64 -33.25 -5.50
CA ASP A 108 -6.02 -32.77 -5.48
C ASP A 108 -6.55 -32.67 -4.05
N ASN A 109 -6.39 -33.75 -3.26
CA ASN A 109 -6.78 -33.76 -1.86
C ASN A 109 -6.00 -32.71 -1.04
N ALA A 110 -4.69 -32.56 -1.30
CA ALA A 110 -3.87 -31.55 -0.62
C ALA A 110 -4.35 -30.12 -0.93
N TYR A 111 -4.70 -29.85 -2.20
CA TYR A 111 -5.26 -28.57 -2.61
C TYR A 111 -6.62 -28.28 -1.98
N GLU A 112 -7.53 -29.25 -1.95
CA GLU A 112 -8.84 -29.09 -1.29
C GLU A 112 -8.68 -28.77 0.19
N ASN A 113 -7.78 -29.47 0.90
CA ASN A 113 -7.48 -29.18 2.30
C ASN A 113 -6.91 -27.77 2.47
N TYR A 114 -5.97 -27.36 1.61
CA TYR A 114 -5.43 -25.99 1.62
C TYR A 114 -6.51 -24.92 1.43
N MET A 115 -7.45 -25.13 0.50
CA MET A 115 -8.53 -24.16 0.22
C MET A 115 -9.58 -24.08 1.32
N ASN A 116 -9.80 -25.18 2.04
CA ASN A 116 -10.78 -25.27 3.12
C ASN A 116 -10.21 -24.86 4.49
N ASP A 117 -8.89 -24.78 4.61
CA ASP A 117 -8.22 -24.38 5.84
C ASP A 117 -8.01 -22.85 5.88
N SER A 118 -8.75 -22.19 6.78
CA SER A 118 -8.71 -20.73 6.97
C SER A 118 -7.36 -20.21 7.50
N TYR A 119 -6.48 -21.09 7.99
CA TYR A 119 -5.22 -20.79 8.67
C TYR A 119 -3.98 -21.24 7.89
N MET A 120 -4.13 -22.17 6.94
CA MET A 120 -3.02 -22.65 6.11
C MET A 120 -2.58 -21.58 5.10
N GLY A 121 -1.29 -21.22 5.15
CA GLY A 121 -0.63 -20.36 4.16
C GLY A 121 0.48 -21.09 3.43
N LEU A 122 0.83 -20.63 2.22
CA LEU A 122 1.95 -21.21 1.45
C LEU A 122 3.33 -20.81 1.98
N ILE A 123 3.41 -19.64 2.60
CA ILE A 123 4.66 -19.08 3.12
C ILE A 123 4.70 -19.38 4.61
N ASP A 124 5.81 -19.95 5.06
CA ASP A 124 6.11 -20.12 6.49
C ASP A 124 6.14 -18.74 7.17
N GLU A 125 5.45 -18.62 8.31
CA GLU A 125 5.33 -17.35 9.04
C GLU A 125 6.69 -16.76 9.43
N ARG A 126 7.72 -17.58 9.60
CA ARG A 126 9.10 -17.13 9.90
C ARG A 126 9.71 -16.27 8.81
N PHE A 127 9.23 -16.35 7.56
CA PHE A 127 9.67 -15.42 6.52
C PHE A 127 9.22 -13.98 6.82
N MET A 128 8.11 -13.80 7.53
CA MET A 128 7.63 -12.47 7.91
C MET A 128 8.58 -11.81 8.91
N ASP A 129 9.21 -12.58 9.79
CA ASP A 129 10.20 -12.06 10.74
C ASP A 129 11.40 -11.44 10.01
N PHE A 130 11.95 -12.12 9.01
CA PHE A 130 13.06 -11.59 8.19
C PHE A 130 12.65 -10.36 7.38
N ILE A 131 11.44 -10.37 6.83
CA ILE A 131 10.92 -9.23 6.05
C ILE A 131 10.71 -8.01 6.95
N ASP A 132 10.14 -8.19 8.15
CA ASP A 132 9.86 -7.10 9.09
C ASP A 132 11.13 -6.54 9.73
N GLU A 133 12.15 -7.37 9.95
CA GLU A 133 13.48 -6.95 10.40
C GLU A 133 14.18 -6.09 9.33
N ASP A 134 14.29 -6.59 8.09
CA ASP A 134 14.91 -5.85 6.99
C ASP A 134 14.13 -4.58 6.60
N LEU A 135 12.80 -4.58 6.71
CA LEU A 135 11.97 -3.39 6.50
C LEU A 135 12.13 -2.34 7.60
N LYS A 136 12.49 -2.72 8.83
CA LYS A 136 12.88 -1.77 9.88
C LYS A 136 14.26 -1.21 9.59
N THR A 137 15.24 -2.07 9.29
CA THR A 137 16.61 -1.66 8.96
C THR A 137 16.68 -0.76 7.73
N ALA A 138 15.91 -1.04 6.67
CA ALA A 138 15.85 -0.20 5.48
C ALA A 138 15.14 1.15 5.71
N LYS A 139 14.28 1.26 6.74
CA LYS A 139 13.71 2.54 7.17
C LYS A 139 14.71 3.33 8.01
N ASP A 140 15.47 2.64 8.86
CA ASP A 140 16.50 3.27 9.70
C ASP A 140 17.65 3.81 8.85
N ILE A 141 18.09 3.09 7.81
CA ILE A 141 19.10 3.58 6.85
C ILE A 141 18.60 4.82 6.10
N LYS A 142 17.34 4.84 5.64
CA LYS A 142 16.77 6.02 4.98
C LYS A 142 16.65 7.21 5.93
N GLN A 143 16.34 6.95 7.20
CA GLN A 143 16.27 7.99 8.22
C GLN A 143 17.66 8.56 8.52
N GLU A 144 18.70 7.72 8.60
CA GLU A 144 20.10 8.14 8.75
C GLU A 144 20.65 8.87 7.52
N GLU A 145 20.26 8.49 6.30
CA GLU A 145 20.61 9.23 5.07
C GLU A 145 19.94 10.61 5.03
N ILE A 146 18.67 10.70 5.44
CA ILE A 146 17.95 11.99 5.59
C ILE A 146 18.59 12.86 6.68
N GLU A 147 19.05 12.27 7.78
CA GLU A 147 19.74 12.99 8.87
C GLU A 147 21.15 13.44 8.47
N LYS A 148 21.88 12.65 7.66
CA LYS A 148 23.19 13.06 7.10
C LYS A 148 23.07 14.14 6.03
N ASP A 149 22.02 14.14 5.21
CA ASP A 149 21.76 15.22 4.25
C ASP A 149 21.30 16.52 4.94
N ALA A 150 20.61 16.42 6.07
CA ALA A 150 20.24 17.59 6.88
C ALA A 150 21.46 18.25 7.55
N ASP A 151 22.42 17.45 8.04
CA ASP A 151 23.63 17.92 8.72
C ASP A 151 24.65 18.58 7.75
N ILE A 152 24.54 18.31 6.44
CA ILE A 152 25.33 18.98 5.39
C ILE A 152 24.67 20.30 4.96
N GLN A 153 23.34 20.44 5.06
CA GLN A 153 22.65 21.69 4.70
C GLN A 153 22.58 22.73 5.83
N GLU A 154 22.85 22.35 7.09
CA GLU A 154 22.89 23.29 8.21
C GLU A 154 24.21 24.12 8.26
N LYS A 155 25.24 23.73 7.50
CA LYS A 155 26.50 24.50 7.36
C LYS A 155 26.52 25.56 6.27
N SER A 156 25.45 25.72 5.49
CA SER A 156 25.44 26.65 4.35
C SER A 156 24.26 27.63 4.33
N LYS A 157 23.78 28.08 5.51
CA LYS A 157 22.81 29.19 5.63
C LYS A 157 23.12 30.13 6.81
N GLU A 158 24.34 30.66 6.84
CA GLU A 158 24.48 32.09 7.13
C GLU A 158 24.72 32.78 5.78
N GLU A 159 23.63 33.27 5.18
CA GLU A 159 23.56 34.55 4.45
C GLU A 159 22.29 34.63 3.57
N ILE A 160 21.43 35.61 3.91
CA ILE A 160 20.58 36.42 3.02
C ILE A 160 19.30 35.72 2.49
N SER A 161 18.18 35.85 3.19
CA SER A 161 17.11 36.88 3.09
C SER A 161 16.02 36.60 2.04
N GLU A 162 14.78 36.47 2.55
CA GLU A 162 13.50 36.97 2.01
C GLU A 162 13.30 36.98 0.47
N ASN A 163 12.47 36.08 -0.06
CA ASN A 163 11.05 36.35 -0.38
C ASN A 163 10.38 35.20 -1.18
N GLU A 164 9.08 35.05 -0.95
CA GLU A 164 8.01 34.61 -1.87
C GLU A 164 7.74 33.12 -2.21
N GLN A 165 6.55 32.72 -1.71
CA GLN A 165 5.48 31.95 -2.34
C GLN A 165 5.65 30.45 -2.64
N TYR A 166 4.98 29.67 -1.78
CA TYR A 166 4.40 28.37 -2.08
C TYR A 166 3.39 28.45 -3.24
N GLN A 167 3.59 27.60 -4.25
CA GLN A 167 2.50 27.08 -5.07
C GLN A 167 2.59 25.55 -5.13
N THR A 168 1.63 24.92 -4.47
CA THR A 168 1.28 23.51 -4.65
C THR A 168 0.53 23.39 -5.98
N GLN A 169 1.00 22.53 -6.87
CA GLN A 169 0.21 22.06 -8.01
C GLN A 169 -0.14 20.59 -7.79
N GLU A 170 -1.41 20.36 -7.45
CA GLU A 170 -2.09 19.12 -7.80
C GLU A 170 -2.20 19.03 -9.33
N ASN A 171 -1.98 17.84 -9.88
CA ASN A 171 -2.71 17.41 -11.06
C ASN A 171 -2.99 15.91 -10.98
N THR A 172 -4.27 15.64 -10.90
CA THR A 172 -5.01 14.38 -11.05
C THR A 172 -4.86 13.84 -12.48
N SER A 173 -4.69 12.52 -12.67
CA SER A 173 -5.60 11.69 -13.53
C SER A 173 -5.14 10.24 -13.77
N LEU A 174 -5.99 9.32 -13.30
CA LEU A 174 -6.56 8.13 -13.99
C LEU A 174 -5.71 6.86 -14.29
N LYS A 175 -6.32 5.71 -13.91
CA LYS A 175 -6.12 4.28 -14.29
C LYS A 175 -4.94 3.55 -13.61
N ASP A 176 -5.00 2.31 -13.12
CA ASP A 176 -5.79 1.12 -13.43
C ASP A 176 -6.18 0.28 -12.19
N ASN A 177 -7.25 -0.51 -12.33
CA ASN A 177 -7.79 -1.44 -11.33
C ASN A 177 -6.95 -2.73 -11.22
N ASN A 178 -5.75 -2.68 -10.62
CA ASN A 178 -5.08 -3.90 -10.16
C ASN A 178 -4.06 -3.71 -9.03
N ASP A 179 -4.26 -2.68 -8.20
CA ASP A 179 -3.42 -2.47 -7.02
C ASP A 179 -4.29 -2.01 -5.85
N GLN A 180 -4.77 -2.95 -5.02
CA GLN A 180 -5.16 -2.57 -3.66
C GLN A 180 -3.98 -2.80 -2.73
N GLY A 181 -2.92 -2.04 -3.03
CA GLY A 181 -1.78 -1.82 -2.16
C GLY A 181 -2.22 -1.36 -0.78
N LYS A 182 -1.37 -1.67 0.19
CA LYS A 182 -1.47 -1.25 1.59
C LYS A 182 -1.90 0.21 1.69
N GLN A 183 -3.08 0.45 2.25
CA GLN A 183 -3.65 1.78 2.46
C GLN A 183 -3.18 2.36 3.78
N TYR A 184 -2.99 3.69 3.82
CA TYR A 184 -2.68 4.42 5.02
C TYR A 184 -3.81 5.38 5.34
N ILE A 185 -4.37 5.26 6.55
CA ILE A 185 -5.42 6.14 7.04
C ILE A 185 -4.98 6.83 8.32
N LYS A 186 -5.32 8.11 8.46
CA LYS A 186 -5.11 8.88 9.68
C LYS A 186 -6.44 9.39 10.20
N GLY A 187 -6.56 9.44 11.52
CA GLY A 187 -7.77 9.93 12.17
C GLY A 187 -7.69 9.86 13.68
N ASN A 188 -8.69 10.46 14.33
CA ASN A 188 -8.83 10.40 15.78
C ASN A 188 -9.73 9.23 16.16
N LEU A 189 -9.34 8.46 17.19
CA LEU A 189 -10.22 7.43 17.75
C LEU A 189 -11.50 8.07 18.30
N THR A 190 -12.65 7.53 17.91
CA THR A 190 -13.95 8.04 18.37
C THR A 190 -14.39 7.43 19.71
N ALA A 191 -13.82 6.27 20.05
CA ALA A 191 -14.04 5.51 21.27
C ALA A 191 -12.75 4.77 21.67
N ASP A 192 -12.71 4.24 22.90
CA ASP A 192 -11.63 3.35 23.34
C ASP A 192 -11.67 2.02 22.56
N VAL A 193 -10.52 1.36 22.46
CA VAL A 193 -10.41 0.08 21.76
C VAL A 193 -11.12 -1.02 22.56
N GLU A 194 -12.08 -1.69 21.93
CA GLU A 194 -12.75 -2.86 22.50
C GLU A 194 -12.02 -4.12 22.04
N ILE A 195 -11.57 -4.97 22.98
CA ILE A 195 -10.89 -6.24 22.68
C ILE A 195 -11.78 -7.40 23.09
N LYS A 196 -11.97 -8.36 22.18
CA LYS A 196 -12.74 -9.59 22.41
C LYS A 196 -11.92 -10.81 22.02
N ASP A 197 -11.99 -11.82 22.87
CA ASP A 197 -11.58 -13.18 22.54
C ASP A 197 -12.81 -13.89 21.95
N LEU A 198 -12.69 -14.37 20.72
CA LEU A 198 -13.75 -14.99 19.94
C LEU A 198 -13.31 -16.37 19.48
N ARG A 199 -14.27 -17.26 19.26
CA ARG A 199 -14.03 -18.58 18.69
C ARG A 199 -14.70 -18.67 17.33
N SER A 200 -13.96 -19.10 16.32
CA SER A 200 -14.48 -19.27 14.96
C SER A 200 -15.45 -20.45 14.89
N ASN A 201 -16.21 -20.54 13.80
CA ASN A 201 -17.11 -21.66 13.57
C ASN A 201 -16.37 -23.00 13.46
N GLU A 202 -15.08 -22.97 13.13
CA GLU A 202 -14.17 -24.11 13.04
C GLU A 202 -13.50 -24.44 14.39
N GLY A 203 -13.84 -23.70 15.45
CA GLY A 203 -13.40 -24.00 16.80
C GLY A 203 -12.04 -23.43 17.18
N GLN A 204 -11.40 -22.61 16.33
CA GLN A 204 -10.18 -21.90 16.66
C GLN A 204 -10.45 -20.57 17.36
N ASP A 205 -9.72 -20.34 18.45
CA ASP A 205 -9.78 -19.09 19.23
C ASP A 205 -8.95 -18.00 18.53
N PHE A 206 -9.50 -16.79 18.47
CA PHE A 206 -8.84 -15.62 17.91
C PHE A 206 -9.22 -14.35 18.69
N ARG A 207 -8.29 -13.41 18.77
CA ARG A 207 -8.52 -12.13 19.44
C ARG A 207 -8.78 -11.04 18.41
N VAL A 208 -9.76 -10.17 18.67
CA VAL A 208 -10.04 -9.01 17.82
C VAL A 208 -10.12 -7.74 18.65
N ALA A 209 -9.43 -6.69 18.20
CA ALA A 209 -9.60 -5.33 18.66
C ALA A 209 -10.48 -4.57 17.65
N SER A 210 -11.58 -3.99 18.11
CA SER A 210 -12.49 -3.17 17.31
C SER A 210 -12.56 -1.75 17.84
N PHE A 211 -12.42 -0.79 16.93
CA PHE A 211 -12.51 0.64 17.22
C PHE A 211 -12.91 1.41 15.96
N SER A 212 -13.21 2.70 16.07
CA SER A 212 -13.50 3.53 14.90
C SER A 212 -12.67 4.80 14.93
N ILE A 213 -12.30 5.29 13.75
CA ILE A 213 -11.61 6.58 13.60
C ILE A 213 -12.48 7.57 12.83
N ALA A 214 -12.31 8.85 13.16
CA ALA A 214 -12.83 9.99 12.43
C ALA A 214 -11.72 10.59 11.55
N GLN A 215 -11.94 10.61 10.24
CA GLN A 215 -11.03 11.19 9.26
C GLN A 215 -11.60 12.53 8.78
N ASN A 216 -10.77 13.57 8.72
CA ASN A 216 -11.13 14.82 8.09
C ASN A 216 -10.79 14.74 6.60
N ASP A 217 -11.76 15.03 5.74
CA ASP A 217 -11.60 15.00 4.28
C ASP A 217 -10.94 16.26 3.69
N GLY A 218 -10.51 17.20 4.54
CA GLY A 218 -9.91 18.48 4.15
C GLY A 218 -10.94 19.57 3.81
N MET A 219 -12.20 19.19 3.54
CA MET A 219 -13.32 20.11 3.24
C MET A 219 -14.20 20.37 4.47
N GLY A 220 -13.86 19.76 5.61
CA GLY A 220 -14.57 19.91 6.88
C GLY A 220 -15.61 18.83 7.14
N ASN A 221 -15.76 17.83 6.26
CA ASN A 221 -16.60 16.68 6.56
C ASN A 221 -15.79 15.58 7.26
N VAL A 222 -16.50 14.78 8.06
CA VAL A 222 -15.89 13.70 8.83
C VAL A 222 -16.33 12.36 8.24
N LYS A 223 -15.37 11.58 7.72
CA LYS A 223 -15.59 10.18 7.34
C LYS A 223 -15.28 9.29 8.54
N PHE A 224 -16.22 8.46 8.95
CA PHE A 224 -16.02 7.47 10.00
C PHE A 224 -15.64 6.12 9.38
N MET A 225 -14.63 5.46 9.96
CA MET A 225 -14.15 4.16 9.51
C MET A 225 -14.02 3.19 10.69
N ASN A 226 -14.67 2.04 10.60
CA ASN A 226 -14.51 0.96 11.56
C ASN A 226 -13.22 0.20 11.27
N CYS A 227 -12.42 -0.02 12.30
CA CYS A 227 -11.10 -0.62 12.22
C CYS A 227 -11.06 -1.89 13.06
N PHE A 228 -10.46 -2.94 12.50
CA PHE A 228 -10.30 -4.24 13.17
C PHE A 228 -8.85 -4.69 13.11
N ALA A 229 -8.24 -4.97 14.25
CA ALA A 229 -6.94 -5.62 14.36
C ALA A 229 -7.14 -7.02 14.94
N TYR A 230 -6.47 -8.02 14.37
CA TYR A 230 -6.65 -9.43 14.75
C TYR A 230 -5.36 -9.95 15.37
N ASN A 231 -5.47 -10.90 16.29
CA ASN A 231 -4.35 -11.66 16.85
C ASN A 231 -3.19 -10.74 17.29
N GLU A 232 -2.01 -10.87 16.69
CA GLU A 232 -0.81 -10.11 17.04
C GLU A 232 -0.98 -8.59 16.86
N GLN A 233 -1.75 -8.16 15.85
CA GLN A 233 -1.97 -6.74 15.57
C GLN A 233 -2.76 -6.04 16.70
N VAL A 234 -3.42 -6.80 17.59
CA VAL A 234 -4.09 -6.26 18.78
C VAL A 234 -3.09 -5.56 19.71
N GLN A 235 -1.86 -6.09 19.81
CA GLN A 235 -0.84 -5.49 20.68
C GLN A 235 -0.46 -4.08 20.25
N ALA A 236 -0.53 -3.77 18.95
CA ALA A 236 -0.20 -2.45 18.42
C ALA A 236 -1.28 -1.38 18.70
N VAL A 237 -2.51 -1.79 19.08
CA VAL A 237 -3.64 -0.88 19.23
C VAL A 237 -4.27 -0.89 20.63
N LYS A 238 -3.94 -1.87 21.48
CA LYS A 238 -4.57 -2.06 22.82
C LYS A 238 -4.49 -0.82 23.72
N ASP A 239 -3.42 -0.04 23.60
CA ASP A 239 -3.16 1.09 24.47
C ASP A 239 -3.79 2.39 23.98
N PHE A 240 -4.29 2.43 22.73
CA PHE A 240 -4.96 3.62 22.22
C PHE A 240 -6.25 3.93 22.98
N LYS A 241 -6.57 5.21 23.06
CA LYS A 241 -7.70 5.75 23.79
C LYS A 241 -8.49 6.74 22.94
N LYS A 242 -9.74 6.98 23.32
CA LYS A 242 -10.62 7.93 22.66
C LYS A 242 -9.95 9.30 22.54
N GLY A 243 -9.85 9.78 21.30
CA GLY A 243 -9.29 11.08 20.93
C GLY A 243 -7.84 11.04 20.48
N ASP A 244 -7.14 9.91 20.66
CA ASP A 244 -5.78 9.72 20.14
C ASP A 244 -5.77 9.88 18.62
N PHE A 245 -4.81 10.64 18.11
CA PHE A 245 -4.57 10.78 16.67
C PHE A 245 -3.62 9.68 16.24
N VAL A 246 -4.06 8.83 15.32
CA VAL A 246 -3.32 7.62 14.91
C VAL A 246 -3.13 7.58 13.40
N SER A 247 -2.09 6.86 12.97
CA SER A 247 -1.89 6.43 11.59
C SER A 247 -2.00 4.91 11.55
N LEU A 248 -2.90 4.39 10.74
CA LEU A 248 -3.11 2.96 10.53
C LEU A 248 -2.66 2.59 9.13
N SER A 249 -2.01 1.44 8.99
CA SER A 249 -1.82 0.79 7.69
C SER A 249 -2.68 -0.46 7.63
N GLY A 250 -3.23 -0.76 6.46
CA GLY A 250 -4.22 -1.82 6.35
C GLY A 250 -4.90 -1.86 4.99
N LYS A 251 -6.08 -2.48 4.95
CA LYS A 251 -6.89 -2.59 3.74
C LYS A 251 -8.37 -2.46 4.06
N GLU A 252 -9.10 -1.68 3.26
CA GLU A 252 -10.56 -1.66 3.30
C GLU A 252 -11.14 -3.04 2.90
N LYS A 253 -12.08 -3.53 3.71
CA LYS A 253 -12.86 -4.75 3.48
C LYS A 253 -14.34 -4.39 3.44
N LEU A 254 -14.97 -4.64 2.31
CA LEU A 254 -16.42 -4.60 2.19
C LEU A 254 -17.00 -5.81 2.93
N SER A 255 -17.98 -5.55 3.80
CA SER A 255 -18.73 -6.57 4.52
C SER A 255 -20.21 -6.35 4.30
N ILE A 256 -20.98 -7.42 4.15
CA ILE A 256 -22.43 -7.35 4.04
C ILE A 256 -23.00 -7.77 5.39
N GLY A 257 -23.72 -6.85 6.05
CA GLY A 257 -24.41 -7.16 7.29
C GLY A 257 -25.55 -8.15 7.08
N LYS A 258 -26.05 -8.75 8.17
CA LYS A 258 -27.19 -9.70 8.13
C LYS A 258 -28.47 -9.12 7.49
N ASN A 259 -28.54 -7.80 7.35
CA ASN A 259 -29.62 -7.04 6.74
C ASN A 259 -29.38 -6.70 5.25
N GLY A 260 -28.32 -7.24 4.63
CA GLY A 260 -27.94 -6.94 3.24
C GLY A 260 -27.25 -5.58 3.04
N LYS A 261 -27.06 -4.77 4.10
CA LYS A 261 -26.35 -3.49 3.99
C LYS A 261 -24.85 -3.73 3.88
N GLN A 262 -24.21 -3.03 2.94
CA GLN A 262 -22.76 -3.01 2.81
C GLN A 262 -22.14 -2.05 3.82
N TYR A 263 -21.08 -2.51 4.49
CA TYR A 263 -20.26 -1.75 5.41
C TYR A 263 -18.81 -1.85 4.96
N THR A 264 -18.17 -0.70 4.76
CA THR A 264 -16.73 -0.63 4.53
C THR A 264 -16.01 -0.59 5.87
N ASN A 265 -15.26 -1.63 6.18
CA ASN A 265 -14.43 -1.74 7.37
C ASN A 265 -12.96 -1.68 6.96
N PHE A 266 -12.04 -1.47 7.90
CA PHE A 266 -10.61 -1.41 7.65
C PHE A 266 -9.89 -2.48 8.49
N LYS A 267 -9.24 -3.45 7.83
CA LYS A 267 -8.39 -4.44 8.50
C LYS A 267 -7.02 -3.80 8.75
N VAL A 268 -6.64 -3.65 10.01
CA VAL A 268 -5.39 -3.03 10.44
C VAL A 268 -4.26 -4.06 10.38
N TYR A 269 -3.17 -3.71 9.70
CA TYR A 269 -1.92 -4.47 9.67
C TYR A 269 -0.87 -3.86 10.60
N SER A 270 -0.82 -2.52 10.69
CA SER A 270 0.05 -1.84 11.65
C SER A 270 -0.58 -0.53 12.11
N ALA A 271 -0.15 -0.05 13.28
CA ALA A 271 -0.64 1.19 13.84
C ALA A 271 0.48 2.02 14.47
N LYS A 272 0.34 3.34 14.40
CA LYS A 272 1.23 4.31 15.04
C LYS A 272 0.41 5.39 15.72
N LEU A 273 0.66 5.62 17.00
CA LEU A 273 0.16 6.80 17.70
C LEU A 273 0.92 8.03 17.21
N LEU A 274 0.21 9.00 16.65
CA LEU A 274 0.79 10.27 16.19
C LEU A 274 0.72 11.34 17.27
N LYS A 275 -0.36 11.36 18.06
CA LYS A 275 -0.54 12.28 19.18
C LYS A 275 -1.50 11.69 20.20
N ALA A 276 -1.05 11.59 21.45
CA ALA A 276 -1.91 11.20 22.57
C ALA A 276 -2.86 12.34 22.94
N ARG A 277 -4.08 12.00 23.36
CA ARG A 277 -5.01 12.98 23.94
C ARG A 277 -4.44 13.54 25.24
N GLY A 278 -4.05 14.82 25.22
CA GLY A 278 -3.51 15.54 26.38
C GLY A 278 -2.14 16.19 26.15
N GLN A 279 -1.40 15.82 25.10
CA GLN A 279 -0.12 16.46 24.75
C GLN A 279 -0.26 17.81 24.02
N SER A 280 -1.33 18.55 24.30
CA SER A 280 -1.44 19.95 23.89
C SER A 280 -2.21 20.74 24.92
N GLN A 281 -1.57 20.95 26.06
CA GLN A 281 -1.71 22.18 26.83
C GLN A 281 -0.32 22.59 27.30
N ASP A 282 0.44 23.18 26.38
CA ASP A 282 1.36 24.26 26.74
C ASP A 282 1.56 25.19 25.53
N THR A 283 0.46 25.84 25.16
CA THR A 283 0.48 27.22 24.68
C THR A 283 -0.97 27.71 24.68
N LYS A 284 -1.29 28.50 25.72
CA LYS A 284 -2.43 29.42 25.86
C LYS A 284 -3.66 29.06 25.03
N GLU A 285 -4.71 28.58 25.70
CA GLU A 285 -6.07 28.56 25.14
C GLU A 285 -6.36 29.88 24.42
N LYS A 286 -6.24 29.89 23.09
CA LYS A 286 -6.81 30.95 22.28
C LYS A 286 -8.31 30.75 22.42
N PRO A 287 -9.06 31.72 22.99
CA PRO A 287 -10.50 31.56 23.13
C PRO A 287 -11.08 31.38 21.73
N SER A 288 -11.71 30.22 21.49
CA SER A 288 -12.41 29.94 20.24
C SER A 288 -13.32 31.10 19.89
N ALA A 289 -13.32 31.51 18.62
CA ALA A 289 -14.19 32.57 18.12
C ALA A 289 -15.67 32.31 18.46
N LEU A 290 -16.07 31.05 18.58
CA LEU A 290 -17.41 30.64 19.02
C LEU A 290 -17.70 30.98 20.49
N LYS A 291 -16.72 30.83 21.38
CA LYS A 291 -16.87 31.20 22.79
C LYS A 291 -16.98 32.72 22.93
N LYS A 292 -16.15 33.47 22.19
CA LYS A 292 -16.25 34.94 22.12
C LYS A 292 -17.58 35.43 21.52
N LEU A 293 -18.14 34.71 20.53
CA LEU A 293 -19.41 35.04 19.90
C LEU A 293 -20.59 34.76 20.85
N ASN A 294 -20.54 33.66 21.60
CA ASN A 294 -21.55 33.34 22.61
C ASN A 294 -21.49 34.33 23.78
N ASP A 295 -20.29 34.66 24.29
CA ASP A 295 -20.12 35.67 25.34
C ASP A 295 -20.58 37.07 24.89
N TYR A 296 -20.47 37.38 23.59
CA TYR A 296 -21.01 38.63 23.02
C TYR A 296 -22.54 38.58 22.92
N LYS A 297 -23.12 37.45 22.50
CA LYS A 297 -24.57 37.26 22.40
C LYS A 297 -25.24 37.31 23.77
N GLU A 298 -24.66 36.67 24.78
CA GLU A 298 -25.14 36.69 26.16
C GLU A 298 -25.05 38.11 26.75
N LYS A 299 -23.94 38.83 26.52
CA LYS A 299 -23.80 40.23 26.94
C LYS A 299 -24.71 41.20 26.19
N THR A 300 -25.13 40.89 24.96
CA THR A 300 -26.14 41.69 24.24
C THR A 300 -27.56 41.40 24.70
N ASP A 301 -27.88 40.16 25.07
CA ASP A 301 -29.20 39.80 25.61
C ASP A 301 -29.41 40.35 27.03
N ASP A 302 -28.38 40.36 27.87
CA ASP A 302 -28.47 40.97 29.20
C ASP A 302 -28.57 42.50 29.13
N ARG A 303 -27.88 43.15 28.18
CA ARG A 303 -28.00 44.60 27.95
C ARG A 303 -29.34 45.02 27.34
N LEU A 304 -29.98 44.14 26.56
CA LEU A 304 -31.33 44.36 26.05
C LEU A 304 -32.40 44.18 27.14
N LYS A 305 -32.20 43.26 28.09
CA LYS A 305 -33.10 43.11 29.25
C LYS A 305 -32.96 44.25 30.27
N GLU A 306 -31.76 44.78 30.49
CA GLU A 306 -31.58 45.97 31.35
C GLU A 306 -32.11 47.27 30.72
N GLN A 307 -32.02 47.45 29.39
CA GLN A 307 -32.59 48.64 28.73
C GLN A 307 -34.12 48.61 28.57
N VAL A 308 -34.76 47.43 28.55
CA VAL A 308 -36.23 47.34 28.56
C VAL A 308 -36.79 47.69 29.95
N ASN A 309 -36.08 47.36 31.04
CA ASN A 309 -36.51 47.71 32.40
C ASN A 309 -36.21 49.17 32.81
N MET A 310 -35.37 49.92 32.08
CA MET A 310 -35.16 51.36 32.34
C MET A 310 -36.08 52.29 31.52
N LYS A 311 -36.92 51.77 30.62
CA LYS A 311 -37.85 52.57 29.79
C LYS A 311 -39.33 52.46 30.16
N SER A 312 -39.72 51.65 31.15
CA SER A 312 -41.10 51.58 31.65
C SER A 312 -41.37 52.42 32.92
N GLU A 313 -40.35 53.03 33.54
CA GLU A 313 -40.54 53.95 34.67
C GLU A 313 -40.02 55.35 34.36
N LYS A 314 -40.73 56.10 33.50
CA LYS A 314 -40.74 57.57 33.55
C LYS A 314 -41.92 58.15 32.76
N GLY A 315 -42.94 58.54 33.52
CA GLY A 315 -44.01 59.48 33.13
C GLY A 315 -45.38 58.80 33.01
N VAL A 316 -46.46 59.24 33.65
CA VAL A 316 -46.78 60.49 34.36
C VAL A 316 -48.04 60.24 35.20
N GLU A 317 -48.09 60.77 36.43
CA GLU A 317 -49.25 61.39 37.13
C GLU A 317 -48.57 62.16 38.31
N ARG A 318 -48.70 63.46 38.60
CA ARG A 318 -49.76 64.47 38.44
C ARG A 318 -51.16 63.96 38.71
#